data_AF-A0AAE0UQ56-F1
#
_entry.id   AF-A0AAE0UQ56-F1
#
_cell.length_a   1.000
_cell.length_b   1.000
_cell.length_c   1.000
_cell.angle_alpha   90.00
_cell.angle_beta   90.00
_cell.angle_gamma   90.00
#
_symmetry.space_group_name_H-M   'P 1'
#
loop_
_entity.id
_entity.type
_entity.pdbx_description
1 polymer ?
#
loop_
_entity_poly.entity_id
_entity_poly.type
_entity_poly.pdbx_seq_one_letter_code
_entity_poly.pdbx_strand_id
1 'polypeptide(L)'
;MVFSQSLVGAVCSFAEHLLAVLNRGLGGDSEAQESRRWLEQISHTGLLLHFQSLLSPNLTDEQAMLEDTQVALLDLEKVMFHFRRVDGEPFVANMPISYQVEGTRQAHEALESMEGYYYRDSVSVEEHQAQINATSLEKVKQYYKRLRAFYLDKSNLNPTMAPKAAYIDKLMRPLNALDELYRLMECFISCRRTAACQFTACGASGVGLLTVASELCSRLGACHIVLCNSGVHRCTLSVTLEQAIILARSHGLPPRCIMQATDVMRKQGARVQNSAKNLGVRDRTPSSVPRLYKLCQPPPPDGDP
;
A
#
# COMPACT_ATOMS: atom_id res chain seq x y z
N MET A 1 14.89 14.69 -7.14
CA MET A 1 15.38 13.70 -6.16
C MET A 1 14.25 12.82 -5.64
N VAL A 2 13.15 13.38 -5.12
CA VAL A 2 12.03 12.60 -4.57
C VAL A 2 11.34 11.71 -5.63
N PHE A 3 11.14 12.22 -6.85
CA PHE A 3 10.64 11.41 -7.97
C PHE A 3 11.43 10.11 -8.20
N SER A 4 12.76 10.19 -8.27
CA SER A 4 13.60 9.00 -8.49
C SER A 4 13.54 8.04 -7.30
N GLN A 5 13.42 8.54 -6.06
CA GLN A 5 13.22 7.69 -4.88
C GLN A 5 11.88 6.94 -4.94
N SER A 6 10.80 7.64 -5.28
CA SER A 6 9.47 7.04 -5.46
C SER A 6 9.44 6.03 -6.61
N LEU A 7 10.10 6.35 -7.74
CA LEU A 7 10.22 5.46 -8.89
C LEU A 7 10.98 4.18 -8.54
N VAL A 8 12.12 4.28 -7.84
CA VAL A 8 12.87 3.10 -7.39
C VAL A 8 12.01 2.25 -6.46
N GLY A 9 11.32 2.87 -5.49
CA GLY A 9 10.39 2.14 -4.61
C GLY A 9 9.28 1.42 -5.38
N ALA A 10 8.70 2.06 -6.39
CA ALA A 10 7.69 1.48 -7.27
C ALA A 10 8.22 0.31 -8.08
N VAL A 11 9.35 0.48 -8.76
CA VAL A 11 9.99 -0.55 -9.58
C VAL A 11 10.35 -1.77 -8.73
N CYS A 12 10.97 -1.57 -7.57
CA CYS A 12 11.34 -2.68 -6.67
C CYS A 12 10.11 -3.41 -6.13
N SER A 13 9.09 -2.69 -5.63
CA SER A 13 7.87 -3.31 -5.10
C SER A 13 7.13 -4.11 -6.18
N PHE A 14 7.02 -3.53 -7.38
CA PHE A 14 6.39 -4.20 -8.50
C PHE A 14 7.20 -5.42 -8.99
N ALA A 15 8.53 -5.31 -9.09
CA ALA A 15 9.37 -6.41 -9.53
C ALA A 15 9.32 -7.61 -8.58
N GLU A 16 9.38 -7.38 -7.26
CA GLU A 16 9.22 -8.44 -6.26
C GLU A 16 7.83 -9.10 -6.35
N HIS A 17 6.77 -8.31 -6.52
CA HIS A 17 5.42 -8.84 -6.71
C HIS A 17 5.35 -9.68 -8.01
N LEU A 18 5.88 -9.16 -9.10
CA LEU A 18 5.90 -9.85 -10.39
C LEU A 18 6.67 -11.17 -10.30
N LEU A 19 7.85 -11.20 -9.69
CA LEU A 19 8.62 -12.41 -9.48
C LEU A 19 7.87 -13.43 -8.62
N ALA A 20 7.24 -12.99 -7.53
CA ALA A 20 6.42 -13.86 -6.69
C ALA A 20 5.26 -14.47 -7.48
N VAL A 21 4.59 -13.69 -8.34
CA VAL A 21 3.51 -14.16 -9.22
C VAL A 21 4.03 -15.14 -10.28
N LEU A 22 5.16 -14.84 -10.92
CA LEU A 22 5.76 -15.73 -11.93
C LEU A 22 6.21 -17.06 -11.31
N ASN A 23 6.79 -17.03 -10.11
CA ASN A 23 7.21 -18.23 -9.40
C ASN A 23 6.02 -19.11 -8.99
N ARG A 24 4.90 -18.53 -8.54
CA ARG A 24 3.63 -19.26 -8.33
C ARG A 24 3.07 -19.84 -9.63
N GLY A 25 3.36 -19.21 -10.76
CA GLY A 25 3.05 -19.71 -12.11
C GLY A 25 3.68 -21.07 -12.44
N LEU A 26 4.77 -21.42 -11.76
CA LEU A 26 5.46 -22.71 -11.86
C LEU A 26 4.95 -23.75 -10.86
N GLY A 27 4.04 -23.35 -9.96
CA GLY A 27 3.40 -24.19 -8.95
C GLY A 27 2.24 -25.02 -9.51
N GLY A 28 1.30 -25.41 -8.64
CA GLY A 28 0.14 -26.21 -9.03
C GLY A 28 -0.86 -25.46 -9.92
N ASP A 29 -1.74 -26.19 -10.62
CA ASP A 29 -2.69 -25.63 -11.60
C ASP A 29 -3.54 -24.46 -11.05
N SER A 30 -3.93 -24.51 -9.77
CA SER A 30 -4.69 -23.44 -9.13
C SER A 30 -3.86 -22.16 -8.96
N GLU A 31 -2.61 -22.28 -8.53
CA GLU A 31 -1.71 -21.13 -8.32
C GLU A 31 -1.31 -20.52 -9.67
N ALA A 32 -1.04 -21.35 -10.67
CA ALA A 32 -0.74 -20.89 -12.02
C ALA A 32 -1.93 -20.14 -12.64
N GLN A 33 -3.16 -20.57 -12.35
CA GLN A 33 -4.35 -19.86 -12.80
C GLN A 33 -4.53 -18.50 -12.11
N GLU A 34 -4.23 -18.40 -10.81
CA GLU A 34 -4.26 -17.11 -10.09
C GLU A 34 -3.20 -16.15 -10.63
N SER A 35 -1.98 -16.62 -10.88
CA SER A 35 -0.90 -15.83 -11.45
C SER A 35 -1.26 -15.26 -12.82
N ARG A 36 -1.81 -16.09 -13.72
CA ARG A 36 -2.27 -15.65 -15.04
C ARG A 36 -3.37 -14.60 -14.95
N ARG A 37 -4.32 -14.78 -14.03
CA ARG A 37 -5.41 -13.82 -13.82
C ARG A 37 -4.90 -12.46 -13.39
N TRP A 38 -3.93 -12.42 -12.46
CA TRP A 38 -3.35 -11.16 -12.02
C TRP A 38 -2.56 -10.48 -13.15
N LEU A 39 -1.78 -11.23 -13.93
CA LEU A 39 -1.04 -10.69 -15.09
C LEU A 39 -1.98 -10.08 -16.14
N GLU A 40 -3.04 -10.79 -16.50
CA GLU A 40 -4.06 -10.28 -17.44
C GLU A 40 -4.76 -9.04 -16.86
N GLN A 41 -5.09 -9.04 -15.57
CA GLN A 41 -5.70 -7.90 -14.88
C GLN A 41 -4.81 -6.66 -14.99
N ILE A 42 -3.51 -6.75 -14.64
CA ILE A 42 -2.62 -5.58 -14.66
C ILE A 42 -2.33 -5.12 -16.10
N SER A 43 -2.32 -6.02 -17.08
CA SER A 43 -2.14 -5.64 -18.48
C SER A 43 -3.31 -4.84 -19.05
N HIS A 44 -4.54 -5.09 -18.56
CA HIS A 44 -5.74 -4.43 -19.05
C HIS A 44 -6.13 -3.22 -18.20
N THR A 45 -6.10 -3.35 -16.88
CA THR A 45 -6.57 -2.33 -15.93
C THR A 45 -5.46 -1.32 -15.60
N GLY A 46 -4.20 -1.74 -15.73
CA GLY A 46 -3.02 -1.02 -15.25
C GLY A 46 -2.53 -1.51 -13.89
N LEU A 47 -1.34 -1.06 -13.51
CA LEU A 47 -0.73 -1.32 -12.22
C LEU A 47 -1.28 -0.35 -11.17
N LEU A 48 -1.70 -0.87 -10.02
CA LEU A 48 -2.06 -0.05 -8.86
C LEU A 48 -0.92 -0.06 -7.85
N LEU A 49 -0.40 1.11 -7.51
CA LEU A 49 0.60 1.30 -6.46
C LEU A 49 -0.05 1.97 -5.25
N HIS A 50 0.00 1.32 -4.09
CA HIS A 50 -0.50 1.84 -2.83
C HIS A 50 0.66 2.39 -2.00
N PHE A 51 0.87 3.70 -2.04
CA PHE A 51 1.83 4.42 -1.21
C PHE A 51 1.17 4.84 0.11
N GLN A 52 1.43 4.08 1.17
CA GLN A 52 0.91 4.34 2.51
C GLN A 52 1.90 5.22 3.30
N SER A 53 1.56 6.49 3.47
CA SER A 53 2.34 7.44 4.27
C SER A 53 2.06 7.31 5.77
N LEU A 54 3.13 7.14 6.53
CA LEU A 54 3.14 7.20 8.00
C LEU A 54 3.85 8.47 8.49
N LEU A 55 4.11 9.43 7.60
CA LEU A 55 4.66 10.75 7.94
C LEU A 55 3.66 11.51 8.82
N SER A 56 4.17 12.19 9.84
CA SER A 56 3.38 13.03 10.72
C SER A 56 3.41 14.44 10.16
N PRO A 57 2.29 14.96 9.65
CA PRO A 57 2.28 16.29 9.04
C PRO A 57 2.40 17.41 10.10
N ASN A 58 2.35 17.06 11.39
CA ASN A 58 2.62 17.96 12.52
C ASN A 58 4.12 18.23 12.73
N LEU A 59 5.00 17.47 12.07
CA LEU A 59 6.44 17.72 12.06
C LEU A 59 6.78 18.43 10.74
N THR A 60 7.40 19.61 10.83
CA THR A 60 7.63 20.47 9.67
C THR A 60 8.46 19.82 8.57
N ASP A 61 9.45 19.01 8.93
CA ASP A 61 10.27 18.25 7.99
C ASP A 61 9.47 17.13 7.31
N GLU A 62 8.61 16.43 8.05
CA GLU A 62 7.77 15.37 7.50
C GLU A 62 6.58 15.90 6.69
N GLN A 63 6.08 17.09 7.00
CA GLN A 63 5.11 17.79 6.17
C GLN A 63 5.70 18.11 4.79
N ALA A 64 6.89 18.71 4.75
CA ALA A 64 7.60 18.98 3.49
C ALA A 64 7.86 17.68 2.70
N MET A 65 8.27 16.60 3.37
CA MET A 65 8.41 15.28 2.73
C MET A 65 7.09 14.78 2.13
N LEU A 66 5.95 15.02 2.79
CA LEU A 66 4.64 14.60 2.31
C LEU A 66 4.23 15.38 1.05
N GLU A 67 4.43 16.70 1.06
CA GLU A 67 4.17 17.60 -0.08
C GLU A 67 5.05 17.20 -1.29
N ASP A 68 6.35 17.00 -1.08
CA ASP A 68 7.27 16.55 -2.13
C ASP A 68 6.88 15.16 -2.69
N THR A 69 6.48 14.25 -1.80
CA THR A 69 6.04 12.91 -2.20
C THR A 69 4.77 13.00 -3.04
N GLN A 70 3.81 13.86 -2.69
CA GLN A 70 2.59 14.04 -3.45
C GLN A 70 2.88 14.47 -4.90
N VAL A 71 3.76 15.46 -5.09
CA VAL A 71 4.18 15.91 -6.43
C VAL A 71 4.89 14.78 -7.18
N ALA A 72 5.79 14.06 -6.52
CA ALA A 72 6.48 12.93 -7.11
C ALA A 72 5.52 11.81 -7.58
N LEU A 73 4.44 11.55 -6.84
CA LEU A 73 3.45 10.54 -7.20
C LEU A 73 2.59 10.96 -8.40
N LEU A 74 2.28 12.26 -8.55
CA LEU A 74 1.60 12.78 -9.74
C LEU A 74 2.45 12.62 -11.01
N ASP A 75 3.76 12.83 -10.91
CA ASP A 75 4.69 12.55 -12.01
C ASP A 75 4.81 11.03 -12.26
N LEU A 76 4.79 10.22 -11.21
CA LEU A 76 4.92 8.76 -11.30
C LEU A 76 3.73 8.10 -12.01
N GLU A 77 2.53 8.70 -11.95
CA GLU A 77 1.34 8.22 -12.68
C GLU A 77 1.51 8.20 -14.20
N LYS A 78 2.47 8.97 -14.73
CA LYS A 78 2.78 9.04 -16.16
C LYS A 78 3.78 7.95 -16.59
N VAL A 79 4.34 7.20 -15.65
CA VAL A 79 5.35 6.16 -15.92
C VAL A 79 4.67 4.88 -16.41
N MET A 80 5.18 4.33 -17.51
CA MET A 80 4.71 3.08 -18.10
C MET A 80 5.77 2.00 -17.96
N PHE A 81 5.33 0.79 -17.57
CA PHE A 81 6.19 -0.39 -17.51
C PHE A 81 6.04 -1.19 -18.81
N HIS A 82 7.14 -1.35 -19.56
CA HIS A 82 7.18 -2.15 -20.77
C HIS A 82 8.00 -3.42 -20.53
N PHE A 83 7.40 -4.57 -20.80
CA PHE A 83 8.07 -5.86 -20.67
C PHE A 83 8.63 -6.28 -22.03
N ARG A 84 9.92 -6.56 -22.07
CA ARG A 84 10.58 -7.17 -23.21
C ARG A 84 11.29 -8.42 -22.73
N ARG A 85 11.10 -9.53 -23.45
CA ARG A 85 11.93 -10.72 -23.28
C ARG A 85 13.28 -10.44 -23.93
N VAL A 86 14.34 -10.52 -23.13
CA VAL A 86 15.72 -10.39 -23.62
C VAL A 86 16.26 -11.80 -23.77
N ASP A 87 16.39 -12.26 -25.02
CA ASP A 87 17.02 -13.54 -25.34
C ASP A 87 18.50 -13.29 -25.70
N GLY A 88 19.42 -14.06 -25.13
CA GLY A 88 20.84 -14.10 -25.56
C GLY A 88 21.87 -13.32 -24.74
N GLU A 89 21.47 -12.56 -23.72
CA GLU A 89 22.41 -11.95 -22.76
C GLU A 89 22.75 -12.93 -21.62
N PRO A 90 24.01 -13.01 -21.16
CA PRO A 90 24.36 -13.88 -20.04
C PRO A 90 23.59 -13.45 -18.79
N PHE A 91 22.87 -14.39 -18.18
CA PHE A 91 22.17 -14.16 -16.92
C PHE A 91 23.17 -13.71 -15.86
N VAL A 92 22.96 -12.51 -15.32
CA VAL A 92 23.65 -12.08 -14.10
C VAL A 92 23.08 -12.89 -12.94
N ALA A 93 23.95 -13.58 -12.20
CA ALA A 93 23.53 -14.44 -11.09
C ALA A 93 22.64 -13.66 -10.11
N ASN A 94 21.51 -14.27 -9.73
CA ASN A 94 20.51 -13.70 -8.81
C ASN A 94 19.80 -12.41 -9.30
N MET A 95 19.89 -12.07 -10.59
CA MET A 95 19.19 -10.93 -11.19
C MET A 95 18.23 -11.41 -12.30
N PRO A 96 17.04 -11.90 -11.95
CA PRO A 96 16.08 -12.43 -12.92
C PRO A 96 15.42 -11.34 -13.79
N ILE A 97 15.52 -10.06 -13.40
CA ILE A 97 14.97 -8.91 -14.12
C ILE A 97 16.07 -7.87 -14.32
N SER A 98 16.26 -7.44 -15.56
CA SER A 98 17.05 -6.26 -15.92
C SER A 98 16.15 -5.05 -16.13
N TYR A 99 16.63 -3.87 -15.73
CA TYR A 99 15.87 -2.63 -15.82
C TYR A 99 16.54 -1.67 -16.78
N GLN A 100 15.76 -1.11 -17.71
CA GLN A 100 16.19 -0.03 -18.60
C GLN A 100 15.18 1.10 -18.46
N VAL A 101 15.67 2.28 -18.08
CA VAL A 101 14.85 3.48 -17.95
C VAL A 101 15.05 4.32 -19.20
N GLU A 102 13.99 4.49 -19.97
CA GLU A 102 13.97 5.32 -21.18
C GLU A 102 12.93 6.44 -21.03
N GLY A 103 13.16 7.53 -21.75
CA GLY A 103 12.27 8.69 -21.78
C GLY A 103 12.86 9.93 -21.10
N THR A 104 12.12 11.03 -21.22
CA THR A 104 12.43 12.29 -20.56
C THR A 104 11.39 12.53 -19.47
N ARG A 105 11.79 13.22 -18.40
CA ARG A 105 10.81 13.88 -17.53
C ARG A 105 10.18 14.97 -18.40
N GLN A 106 9.05 14.69 -19.05
CA GLN A 106 8.42 15.64 -19.97
C GLN A 106 8.37 17.03 -19.33
N ALA A 107 8.93 18.02 -20.04
CA ALA A 107 8.98 19.41 -19.64
C ALA A 107 7.55 19.94 -19.50
N HIS A 108 7.12 20.24 -18.28
CA HIS A 108 5.95 21.09 -18.08
C HIS A 108 6.41 22.54 -17.99
N GLU A 109 5.81 23.34 -18.86
CA GLU A 109 5.91 24.79 -18.97
C GLU A 109 6.06 25.46 -17.60
N ALA A 110 7.14 26.25 -17.47
CA ALA A 110 7.21 27.31 -16.50
C ALA A 110 6.19 28.39 -16.89
N LEU A 111 4.92 28.21 -16.55
CA LEU A 111 4.14 29.36 -16.11
C LEU A 111 4.59 29.62 -14.68
N GLU A 112 5.61 30.46 -14.54
CA GLU A 112 5.79 31.26 -13.33
C GLU A 112 4.57 32.17 -13.20
N SER A 113 3.45 31.66 -12.66
CA SER A 113 2.50 32.53 -12.02
C SER A 113 3.09 32.89 -10.67
N MET A 114 3.75 34.06 -10.62
CA MET A 114 3.96 34.80 -9.38
C MET A 114 2.60 35.27 -8.83
N GLU A 115 1.78 34.33 -8.36
CA GLU A 115 0.68 34.60 -7.43
C GLU A 115 1.09 34.12 -6.02
N GLY A 116 2.32 34.45 -5.65
CA GLY A 116 2.80 34.45 -4.27
C GLY A 116 2.46 35.78 -3.58
N TYR A 117 1.20 36.23 -3.66
CA TYR A 117 0.67 37.29 -2.81
C TYR A 117 -0.40 36.68 -1.88
N TYR A 118 0.02 36.46 -0.64
CA TYR A 118 -0.77 36.56 0.59
C TYR A 118 -2.29 36.32 0.46
N TYR A 119 -2.70 35.06 0.54
CA TYR A 119 -3.87 34.63 1.32
C TYR A 119 -3.76 33.13 1.54
N ARG A 120 -2.90 32.72 2.49
CA ARG A 120 -3.04 31.39 3.08
C ARG A 120 -4.20 31.50 4.06
N ASP A 121 -5.43 31.34 3.59
CA ASP A 121 -6.44 30.75 4.46
C ASP A 121 -5.78 29.46 4.96
N SER A 122 -5.40 29.44 6.23
CA SER A 122 -4.56 28.40 6.81
C SER A 122 -5.36 27.10 6.86
N VAL A 123 -5.40 26.39 5.73
CA VAL A 123 -5.89 25.02 5.67
C VAL A 123 -5.12 24.25 6.72
N SER A 124 -5.85 23.66 7.67
CA SER A 124 -5.23 22.90 8.76
C SER A 124 -4.40 21.75 8.18
N VAL A 125 -3.35 21.36 8.89
CA VAL A 125 -2.48 20.24 8.52
C VAL A 125 -3.31 18.96 8.31
N GLU A 126 -4.34 18.78 9.14
CA GLU A 126 -5.31 17.70 9.06
C GLU A 126 -6.18 17.75 7.80
N GLU A 127 -6.58 18.95 7.36
CA GLU A 127 -7.37 19.14 6.15
C GLU A 127 -6.55 18.87 4.88
N HIS A 128 -5.27 19.25 4.85
CA HIS A 128 -4.38 18.89 3.76
C HIS A 128 -4.20 17.36 3.65
N GLN A 129 -3.98 16.67 4.77
CA GLN A 129 -3.89 15.20 4.78
C GLN A 129 -5.21 14.53 4.36
N ALA A 130 -6.35 15.04 4.82
CA ALA A 130 -7.66 14.54 4.42
C ALA A 130 -7.91 14.74 2.91
N GLN A 131 -7.49 15.86 2.34
CA GLN A 131 -7.61 16.13 0.91
C GLN A 131 -6.75 15.18 0.06
N ILE A 132 -5.52 14.89 0.49
CA ILE A 132 -4.67 13.89 -0.15
C ILE A 132 -5.36 12.53 -0.12
N ASN A 133 -5.83 12.10 1.05
CA ASN A 133 -6.49 10.81 1.22
C ASN A 133 -7.78 10.70 0.38
N ALA A 134 -8.59 11.76 0.32
CA ALA A 134 -9.81 11.81 -0.49
C ALA A 134 -9.51 11.67 -1.98
N THR A 135 -8.48 12.38 -2.47
CA THR A 135 -8.03 12.30 -3.85
C THR A 135 -7.52 10.90 -4.20
N SER A 136 -6.72 10.31 -3.31
CA SER A 136 -6.24 8.93 -3.45
C SER A 136 -7.38 7.92 -3.45
N LEU A 137 -8.39 8.09 -2.61
CA LEU A 137 -9.55 7.20 -2.56
C LEU A 137 -10.36 7.22 -3.87
N GLU A 138 -10.54 8.39 -4.48
CA GLU A 138 -11.22 8.49 -5.78
C GLU A 138 -10.42 7.81 -6.89
N LYS A 139 -9.09 7.92 -6.89
CA LYS A 139 -8.23 7.17 -7.83
C LYS A 139 -8.37 5.66 -7.66
N VAL A 140 -8.42 5.19 -6.41
CA VAL A 140 -8.66 3.77 -6.09
C VAL A 140 -10.05 3.34 -6.56
N LYS A 141 -11.08 4.19 -6.39
CA LYS A 141 -12.46 3.94 -6.88
C LYS A 141 -12.53 3.86 -8.40
N GLN A 142 -11.81 4.71 -9.12
CA GLN A 142 -11.67 4.65 -10.58
C GLN A 142 -10.97 3.37 -11.04
N TYR A 143 -9.91 2.95 -10.33
CA TYR A 143 -9.25 1.66 -10.60
C TYR A 143 -10.22 0.50 -10.44
N TYR A 144 -10.97 0.45 -9.33
CA TYR A 144 -11.98 -0.59 -9.09
C TYR A 144 -13.07 -0.63 -10.16
N LYS A 145 -13.55 0.52 -10.63
CA LYS A 145 -14.52 0.58 -11.75
C LYS A 145 -13.96 -0.07 -13.02
N ARG A 146 -12.71 0.23 -13.38
CA ARG A 146 -12.02 -0.40 -14.53
C ARG A 146 -11.83 -1.90 -14.33
N LEU A 147 -11.43 -2.32 -13.12
CA LEU A 147 -11.25 -3.72 -12.76
C LEU A 147 -12.56 -4.51 -12.87
N ARG A 148 -13.67 -3.93 -12.40
CA ARG A 148 -14.99 -4.53 -12.48
C ARG A 148 -15.45 -4.67 -13.93
N ALA A 149 -15.23 -3.66 -14.76
CA ALA A 149 -15.50 -3.74 -16.20
C ALA A 149 -14.73 -4.88 -16.86
N PHE A 150 -13.42 -4.99 -16.58
CA PHE A 150 -12.58 -6.09 -17.06
C PHE A 150 -13.14 -7.49 -16.73
N TYR A 151 -13.53 -7.72 -15.47
CA TYR A 151 -14.08 -9.03 -15.09
C TYR A 151 -15.44 -9.31 -15.71
N LEU A 152 -16.28 -8.30 -15.88
CA LEU A 152 -17.57 -8.43 -16.59
C LEU A 152 -17.35 -8.79 -18.06
N ASP A 153 -16.45 -8.11 -18.75
CA ASP A 153 -16.11 -8.40 -20.15
C ASP A 153 -15.54 -9.80 -20.31
N LYS A 154 -14.62 -10.20 -19.41
CA LYS A 154 -14.07 -11.56 -19.38
C LYS A 154 -15.13 -12.63 -19.14
N SER A 155 -16.18 -12.33 -18.37
CA SER A 155 -17.30 -13.25 -18.15
C SER A 155 -18.18 -13.43 -19.39
N ASN A 156 -18.20 -12.45 -20.30
CA ASN A 156 -18.95 -12.50 -21.55
C ASN A 156 -18.24 -13.30 -22.64
N LEU A 157 -16.92 -13.42 -22.57
CA LEU A 157 -16.08 -14.10 -23.57
C LEU A 157 -16.02 -15.63 -23.41
N ASN A 158 -16.66 -16.21 -22.40
CA ASN A 158 -16.42 -17.60 -22.01
C ASN A 158 -17.27 -18.62 -22.82
N PRO A 159 -16.66 -19.59 -23.53
CA PRO A 159 -17.36 -20.64 -24.29
C PRO A 159 -17.62 -21.96 -23.50
N THR A 160 -17.32 -22.02 -22.19
CA THR A 160 -17.40 -23.26 -21.39
C THR A 160 -18.80 -23.63 -20.88
N MET A 161 -19.05 -24.94 -20.68
CA MET A 161 -20.31 -25.54 -20.18
C MET A 161 -20.69 -25.21 -18.72
N ALA A 162 -19.87 -24.50 -17.95
CA ALA A 162 -20.21 -24.10 -16.59
C ALA A 162 -21.25 -22.96 -16.60
N PRO A 163 -22.19 -22.91 -15.63
CA PRO A 163 -23.17 -21.83 -15.58
C PRO A 163 -22.48 -20.47 -15.50
N LYS A 164 -22.79 -19.56 -16.44
CA LYS A 164 -22.22 -18.21 -16.51
C LYS A 164 -22.27 -17.49 -15.14
N ALA A 165 -23.36 -17.68 -14.40
CA ALA A 165 -23.55 -17.14 -13.05
C ALA A 165 -22.51 -17.64 -12.03
N ALA A 166 -22.13 -18.92 -12.05
CA ALA A 166 -21.14 -19.48 -11.12
C ALA A 166 -19.71 -18.96 -11.41
N TYR A 167 -19.39 -18.73 -12.69
CA TYR A 167 -18.13 -18.12 -13.08
C TYR A 167 -18.05 -16.64 -12.66
N ILE A 168 -19.14 -15.89 -12.84
CA ILE A 168 -19.26 -14.50 -12.37
C ILE A 168 -19.12 -14.45 -10.85
N ASP A 169 -19.83 -15.29 -10.10
CA ASP A 169 -19.72 -15.34 -8.63
C ASP A 169 -18.27 -15.62 -8.19
N LYS A 170 -17.59 -16.58 -8.83
CA LYS A 170 -16.19 -16.90 -8.52
C LYS A 170 -15.24 -15.72 -8.78
N LEU A 171 -15.47 -14.94 -9.84
CA LEU A 171 -14.65 -13.76 -10.16
C LEU A 171 -14.97 -12.56 -9.25
N MET A 172 -16.24 -12.38 -8.90
CA MET A 172 -16.72 -11.23 -8.14
C MET A 172 -16.59 -11.40 -6.63
N ARG A 173 -16.55 -12.64 -6.11
CA ARG A 173 -16.47 -12.94 -4.67
C ARG A 173 -15.35 -12.18 -3.92
N PRO A 174 -14.12 -12.04 -4.44
CA PRO A 174 -13.08 -11.24 -3.78
C PRO A 174 -13.45 -9.75 -3.67
N LEU A 175 -14.27 -9.25 -4.61
CA LEU A 175 -14.71 -7.86 -4.71
C LEU A 175 -15.92 -7.54 -3.81
N ASN A 176 -16.66 -8.54 -3.33
CA ASN A 176 -17.87 -8.34 -2.53
C ASN A 176 -17.65 -7.51 -1.25
N ALA A 177 -16.46 -7.57 -0.67
CA ALA A 177 -16.13 -6.79 0.52
C ALA A 177 -15.66 -5.36 0.19
N LEU A 178 -15.36 -5.05 -1.08
CA LEU A 178 -14.77 -3.76 -1.45
C LEU A 178 -15.73 -2.61 -1.22
N ASP A 179 -17.02 -2.77 -1.52
CA ASP A 179 -18.00 -1.69 -1.34
C ASP A 179 -18.08 -1.26 0.14
N GLU A 180 -18.03 -2.22 1.06
CA GLU A 180 -17.99 -1.92 2.51
C GLU A 180 -16.64 -1.32 2.93
N LEU A 181 -15.52 -1.80 2.39
CA LEU A 181 -14.20 -1.21 2.64
C LEU A 181 -14.12 0.24 2.12
N TYR A 182 -14.70 0.54 0.96
CA TYR A 182 -14.83 1.91 0.45
C TYR A 182 -15.66 2.77 1.39
N ARG A 183 -16.82 2.27 1.85
CA ARG A 183 -17.68 2.99 2.79
C ARG A 183 -16.92 3.32 4.08
N LEU A 184 -16.16 2.36 4.62
CA LEU A 184 -15.31 2.58 5.79
C LEU A 184 -14.22 3.62 5.53
N MET A 185 -13.54 3.55 4.38
CA MET A 185 -12.54 4.55 3.97
C MET A 185 -13.14 5.96 3.86
N GLU A 186 -14.29 6.10 3.19
CA GLU A 186 -15.02 7.37 3.08
C GLU A 186 -15.36 7.90 4.50
N CYS A 187 -15.90 7.03 5.38
CA CYS A 187 -16.17 7.40 6.77
C CYS A 187 -14.91 7.88 7.51
N PHE A 188 -13.77 7.18 7.40
CA PHE A 188 -12.53 7.59 8.09
C PHE A 188 -11.99 8.92 7.57
N ILE A 189 -12.03 9.15 6.26
CA ILE A 189 -11.54 10.39 5.66
C ILE A 189 -12.48 11.56 5.98
N SER A 190 -13.80 11.36 5.90
CA SER A 190 -14.80 12.40 6.18
C SER A 190 -14.90 12.76 7.67
N CYS A 191 -14.55 11.85 8.59
CA CYS A 191 -14.66 12.11 10.03
C CYS A 191 -13.73 13.22 10.54
N ARG A 192 -12.70 13.64 9.77
CA ARG A 192 -11.80 14.81 10.00
C ARG A 192 -11.16 14.93 11.40
N ARG A 193 -11.35 13.96 12.30
CA ARG A 193 -10.88 14.01 13.68
C ARG A 193 -9.76 13.02 13.85
N THR A 194 -8.58 13.46 14.25
CA THR A 194 -7.47 12.63 14.77
C THR A 194 -7.41 12.70 16.31
N ALA A 195 -8.57 12.81 16.96
CA ALA A 195 -8.65 12.89 18.42
C ALA A 195 -8.57 11.49 19.06
N ALA A 196 -7.69 11.34 20.06
CA ALA A 196 -7.57 10.14 20.88
C ALA A 196 -8.86 9.91 21.69
N CYS A 197 -9.68 8.97 21.25
CA CYS A 197 -10.77 8.41 22.04
C CYS A 197 -10.25 7.15 22.73
N GLN A 198 -10.04 7.21 24.04
CA GLN A 198 -9.45 6.10 24.81
C GLN A 198 -10.37 4.86 24.90
N PHE A 199 -11.68 5.00 24.66
CA PHE A 199 -12.65 3.93 24.95
C PHE A 199 -13.77 3.74 23.90
N THR A 200 -13.64 4.31 22.71
CA THR A 200 -14.57 4.05 21.60
C THR A 200 -13.81 3.78 20.32
N ALA A 201 -14.30 2.85 19.51
CA ALA A 201 -13.98 2.76 18.08
C ALA A 201 -14.59 3.96 17.34
N CYS A 202 -14.29 5.18 17.78
CA CYS A 202 -14.64 6.38 17.04
C CYS A 202 -13.63 6.50 15.89
N GLY A 203 -14.09 6.97 14.73
CA GLY A 203 -13.33 7.08 13.47
C GLY A 203 -12.14 8.03 13.48
N ALA A 204 -11.50 8.21 14.65
CA ALA A 204 -10.41 9.15 14.91
C ALA A 204 -9.07 8.50 15.23
N SER A 205 -9.04 7.18 15.33
CA SER A 205 -7.79 6.43 15.34
C SER A 205 -7.38 6.18 13.90
N GLY A 206 -6.43 6.96 13.36
CA GLY A 206 -5.87 6.74 12.01
C GLY A 206 -5.39 5.30 11.74
N VAL A 207 -5.29 4.48 12.79
CA VAL A 207 -5.20 3.00 12.76
C VAL A 207 -6.18 2.37 11.80
N GLY A 208 -7.46 2.74 11.88
CA GLY A 208 -8.51 2.15 11.07
C GLY A 208 -8.28 2.41 9.60
N LEU A 209 -7.99 3.67 9.26
CA LEU A 209 -7.69 4.09 7.89
C LEU A 209 -6.52 3.28 7.30
N LEU A 210 -5.39 3.19 8.00
CA LEU A 210 -4.20 2.48 7.50
C LEU A 210 -4.49 0.99 7.24
N THR A 211 -5.13 0.31 8.19
CA THR A 211 -5.44 -1.12 8.03
C THR A 211 -6.50 -1.38 6.95
N VAL A 212 -7.51 -0.53 6.84
CA VAL A 212 -8.59 -0.67 5.85
C VAL A 212 -8.10 -0.31 4.45
N ALA A 213 -7.24 0.71 4.32
CA ALA A 213 -6.59 1.06 3.06
C ALA A 213 -5.73 -0.09 2.53
N SER A 214 -4.87 -0.66 3.38
CA SER A 214 -4.07 -1.83 3.02
C SER A 214 -4.94 -3.04 2.65
N GLU A 215 -6.03 -3.32 3.38
CA GLU A 215 -6.96 -4.40 3.05
C GLU A 215 -7.63 -4.17 1.68
N LEU A 216 -8.13 -2.96 1.45
CA LEU A 216 -8.77 -2.55 0.20
C LEU A 216 -7.81 -2.71 -0.99
N CYS A 217 -6.62 -2.14 -0.90
CA CYS A 217 -5.61 -2.19 -1.95
C CYS A 217 -5.06 -3.61 -2.16
N SER A 218 -4.94 -4.41 -1.09
CA SER A 218 -4.57 -5.83 -1.20
C SER A 218 -5.57 -6.64 -2.02
N ARG A 219 -6.88 -6.43 -1.80
CA ARG A 219 -7.93 -7.13 -2.56
C ARG A 219 -8.00 -6.69 -4.03
N LEU A 220 -7.58 -5.46 -4.32
CA LEU A 220 -7.46 -4.95 -5.69
C LEU A 220 -6.19 -5.43 -6.41
N GLY A 221 -5.30 -6.15 -5.73
CA GLY A 221 -4.04 -6.63 -6.30
C GLY A 221 -2.97 -5.55 -6.44
N ALA A 222 -3.01 -4.51 -5.61
CA ALA A 222 -2.02 -3.44 -5.61
C ALA A 222 -0.64 -3.90 -5.14
N CYS A 223 0.41 -3.21 -5.57
CA CYS A 223 1.73 -3.29 -4.94
C CYS A 223 1.80 -2.27 -3.80
N HIS A 224 2.20 -2.73 -2.62
CA HIS A 224 2.21 -1.91 -1.40
C HIS A 224 3.59 -1.33 -1.14
N ILE A 225 3.61 -0.05 -0.78
CA ILE A 225 4.80 0.69 -0.41
C ILE A 225 4.47 1.50 0.83
N VAL A 226 5.13 1.19 1.95
CA VAL A 226 4.94 1.90 3.22
C VAL A 226 6.09 2.86 3.43
N LEU A 227 5.78 4.14 3.61
CA LEU A 227 6.77 5.20 3.73
C LEU A 227 6.65 5.94 5.07
N CYS A 228 7.81 6.30 5.61
CA CYS A 228 7.99 7.08 6.82
C CYS A 228 9.35 7.77 6.71
N ASN A 229 9.62 8.75 7.57
CA ASN A 229 10.84 9.56 7.52
C ASN A 229 12.17 8.79 7.46
N SER A 230 12.23 7.58 8.01
CA SER A 230 13.46 6.81 8.14
C SER A 230 13.41 5.39 7.58
N GLY A 231 12.23 4.89 7.22
CA GLY A 231 12.07 3.47 6.83
C GLY A 231 12.27 2.45 7.98
N VAL A 232 12.61 2.88 9.19
CA VAL A 232 12.94 1.96 10.30
C VAL A 232 11.75 1.75 11.23
N HIS A 233 11.35 2.75 12.01
CA HIS A 233 10.46 2.52 13.16
C HIS A 233 8.99 2.34 12.77
N ARG A 234 8.30 3.42 12.38
CA ARG A 234 6.87 3.38 11.98
C ARG A 234 6.61 2.38 10.85
N CYS A 235 7.48 2.36 9.84
CA CYS A 235 7.35 1.47 8.70
C CYS A 235 7.40 -0.01 9.11
N THR A 236 8.38 -0.43 9.93
CA THR A 236 8.45 -1.84 10.37
C THR A 236 7.27 -2.22 11.25
N LEU A 237 6.76 -1.31 12.07
CA LEU A 237 5.57 -1.54 12.89
C LEU A 237 4.32 -1.72 12.02
N SER A 238 4.13 -0.90 10.99
CA SER A 238 3.00 -1.03 10.06
C SER A 238 3.10 -2.29 9.21
N VAL A 239 4.26 -2.56 8.60
CA VAL A 239 4.49 -3.74 7.75
C VAL A 239 4.26 -5.03 8.54
N THR A 240 4.79 -5.14 9.76
CA THR A 240 4.58 -6.36 10.57
C THR A 240 3.12 -6.60 10.94
N LEU A 241 2.34 -5.55 11.17
CA LEU A 241 0.90 -5.69 11.43
C LEU A 241 0.15 -6.12 10.16
N GLU A 242 0.43 -5.49 9.02
CA GLU A 242 -0.14 -5.84 7.72
C GLU A 242 0.15 -7.30 7.36
N GLN A 243 1.40 -7.76 7.53
CA GLN A 243 1.77 -9.15 7.28
C GLN A 243 1.00 -10.12 8.19
N ALA A 244 0.82 -9.80 9.47
CA ALA A 244 0.04 -10.66 10.38
C ALA A 244 -1.45 -10.73 9.99
N ILE A 245 -2.02 -9.62 9.52
CA ILE A 245 -3.40 -9.56 9.01
C ILE A 245 -3.53 -10.42 7.74
N ILE A 246 -2.57 -10.34 6.81
CA ILE A 246 -2.54 -11.17 5.61
C ILE A 246 -2.46 -12.65 5.97
N LEU A 247 -1.59 -13.02 6.93
CA LEU A 247 -1.50 -14.40 7.42
C LEU A 247 -2.83 -14.90 7.98
N ALA A 248 -3.56 -14.07 8.74
CA ALA A 248 -4.85 -14.46 9.30
C ALA A 248 -5.94 -14.57 8.24
N ARG A 249 -5.96 -13.65 7.28
CA ARG A 249 -6.96 -13.60 6.21
C ARG A 249 -6.77 -14.70 5.17
N SER A 250 -5.53 -14.96 4.77
CA SER A 250 -5.21 -15.74 3.58
C SER A 250 -4.47 -17.05 3.87
N HIS A 251 -3.85 -17.20 5.05
CA HIS A 251 -3.02 -18.36 5.38
C HIS A 251 -3.47 -19.09 6.66
N GLY A 252 -4.67 -18.80 7.15
CA GLY A 252 -5.29 -19.55 8.25
C GLY A 252 -4.70 -19.29 9.63
N LEU A 253 -3.91 -18.22 9.83
CA LEU A 253 -3.50 -17.82 11.18
C LEU A 253 -4.76 -17.48 12.00
N PRO A 254 -5.01 -18.13 13.15
CA PRO A 254 -6.18 -17.82 13.97
C PRO A 254 -6.20 -16.34 14.38
N PRO A 255 -7.33 -15.63 14.31
CA PRO A 255 -7.39 -14.18 14.61
C PRO A 255 -6.83 -13.80 15.98
N ARG A 256 -7.02 -14.67 16.98
CA ARG A 256 -6.44 -14.52 18.34
C ARG A 256 -4.91 -14.46 18.36
N CYS A 257 -4.24 -14.99 17.34
CA CYS A 257 -2.79 -15.03 17.22
C CYS A 257 -2.20 -13.87 16.43
N ILE A 258 -3.00 -12.96 15.85
CA ILE A 258 -2.50 -11.83 15.03
C ILE A 258 -1.49 -11.00 15.82
N MET A 259 -1.81 -10.64 17.06
CA MET A 259 -0.91 -9.85 17.90
C MET A 259 0.36 -10.61 18.28
N GLN A 260 0.25 -11.91 18.53
CA GLN A 260 1.40 -12.76 18.83
C GLN A 260 2.34 -12.86 17.62
N ALA A 261 1.80 -13.13 16.43
CA ALA A 261 2.59 -13.18 15.19
C ALA A 261 3.26 -11.84 14.90
N THR A 262 2.53 -10.73 15.08
CA THR A 262 3.06 -9.37 14.95
C THR A 262 4.25 -9.14 15.89
N ASP A 263 4.12 -9.52 17.16
CA ASP A 263 5.17 -9.33 18.16
C ASP A 263 6.41 -10.19 17.87
N VAL A 264 6.23 -11.44 17.46
CA VAL A 264 7.32 -12.32 17.02
C VAL A 264 8.08 -11.69 15.85
N MET A 265 7.37 -11.22 14.81
CA MET A 265 8.00 -10.56 13.67
C MET A 265 8.76 -9.28 14.07
N ARG A 266 8.27 -8.54 15.06
CA ARG A 266 8.91 -7.29 15.55
C ARG A 266 10.15 -7.55 16.42
N LYS A 267 10.17 -8.64 17.18
CA LYS A 267 11.24 -8.97 18.14
C LYS A 267 12.30 -9.92 17.58
N GLN A 268 11.95 -10.75 16.61
CA GLN A 268 12.83 -11.80 16.08
C GLN A 268 12.93 -11.80 14.55
N GLY A 269 12.11 -11.01 13.86
CA GLY A 269 12.09 -10.95 12.40
C GLY A 269 13.04 -9.90 11.80
N ALA A 270 12.85 -9.62 10.51
CA ALA A 270 13.67 -8.70 9.71
C ALA A 270 13.80 -7.28 10.29
N ARG A 271 12.83 -6.86 11.13
CA ARG A 271 12.91 -5.58 11.84
C ARG A 271 14.21 -5.44 12.65
N VAL A 272 14.65 -6.51 13.33
CA VAL A 272 15.86 -6.49 14.16
C VAL A 272 17.09 -6.17 13.31
N GLN A 273 17.21 -6.81 12.15
CA GLN A 273 18.29 -6.57 11.21
C GLN A 273 18.22 -5.15 10.61
N ASN A 274 17.01 -4.67 10.28
CA ASN A 274 16.83 -3.31 9.77
C ASN A 274 17.25 -2.27 10.81
N SER A 275 16.86 -2.43 12.07
CA SER A 275 17.29 -1.55 13.17
C SER A 275 18.80 -1.63 13.41
N ALA A 276 19.40 -2.83 13.34
CA ALA A 276 20.84 -3.01 13.50
C ALA A 276 21.67 -2.35 12.39
N LYS A 277 21.16 -2.30 11.15
CA LYS A 277 21.81 -1.56 10.04
C LYS A 277 21.65 -0.04 10.15
N ASN A 278 20.75 0.44 11.02
CA ASN A 278 20.36 1.85 11.14
C ASN A 278 20.48 2.41 12.57
N LEU A 279 21.53 2.02 13.31
CA LEU A 279 21.71 2.36 14.74
C LEU A 279 21.72 3.87 15.07
N GLY A 280 21.96 4.74 14.08
CA GLY A 280 21.94 6.20 14.25
C GLY A 280 20.55 6.84 14.10
N VAL A 281 19.53 6.08 13.68
CA VAL A 281 18.19 6.61 13.41
C VAL A 281 17.38 6.71 14.70
N ARG A 282 17.12 7.96 15.15
CA ARG A 282 16.27 8.24 16.31
C ARG A 282 14.82 7.83 16.04
N ASP A 283 14.21 7.16 17.01
CA ASP A 283 12.77 6.87 16.97
C ASP A 283 11.97 8.14 17.27
N ARG A 284 11.20 8.58 16.27
CA ARG A 284 10.28 9.73 16.37
C ARG A 284 8.82 9.28 16.46
N THR A 285 8.57 8.00 16.72
CA THR A 285 7.20 7.47 16.85
C THR A 285 6.51 8.12 18.06
N PRO A 286 5.38 8.82 17.87
CA PRO A 286 4.69 9.47 18.98
C PRO A 286 4.25 8.47 20.06
N SER A 287 4.33 8.86 21.33
CA SER A 287 3.86 8.03 22.44
C SER A 287 2.33 7.82 22.42
N SER A 288 1.59 8.68 21.73
CA SER A 288 0.14 8.58 21.51
C SER A 288 -0.26 7.52 20.48
N VAL A 289 0.70 6.89 19.78
CA VAL A 289 0.40 5.87 18.77
C VAL A 289 -0.36 4.69 19.40
N PRO A 290 -1.39 4.14 18.73
CA PRO A 290 -2.18 3.05 19.30
C PRO A 290 -1.38 1.77 19.50
N ARG A 291 -1.84 0.92 20.44
CA ARG A 291 -1.14 -0.31 20.86
C ARG A 291 -0.80 -1.24 19.69
N LEU A 292 -1.64 -1.29 18.66
CA LEU A 292 -1.42 -2.07 17.44
C LEU A 292 -0.09 -1.73 16.74
N TYR A 293 0.33 -0.47 16.80
CA TYR A 293 1.58 0.03 16.22
C TYR A 293 2.64 0.30 17.30
N LYS A 294 2.65 -0.48 18.38
CA LYS A 294 3.67 -0.45 19.44
C LYS A 294 4.25 -1.84 19.68
N LEU A 295 5.48 -1.88 20.19
CA LEU A 295 6.05 -3.13 20.70
C LEU A 295 5.27 -3.58 21.94
N CYS A 296 4.95 -4.87 22.04
CA CYS A 296 4.31 -5.40 23.23
C CYS A 296 5.33 -5.39 24.38
N GLN A 297 4.99 -4.67 25.44
CA GLN A 297 5.69 -4.75 26.71
C GLN A 297 5.43 -6.13 27.34
N PRO A 298 6.42 -6.69 28.06
CA PRO A 298 6.17 -7.87 28.87
C PRO A 298 5.03 -7.60 29.85
N PRO A 299 4.25 -8.63 30.23
CA PRO A 299 3.25 -8.47 31.28
C PRO A 299 3.93 -7.93 32.54
N PRO A 300 3.27 -7.03 33.29
CA PRO A 300 3.79 -6.60 34.57
C PRO A 300 4.04 -7.85 35.45
N PRO A 301 5.10 -7.85 36.26
CA PRO A 301 5.32 -8.94 37.22
C PRO A 301 4.10 -9.06 38.13
N ASP A 302 3.71 -10.28 38.50
CA ASP A 302 2.60 -10.55 39.41
C ASP A 302 2.82 -9.77 40.72
N GLY A 303 2.13 -8.64 40.92
CA GLY A 303 2.22 -7.88 42.16
C GLY A 303 1.99 -6.37 42.12
N ASP A 304 2.05 -5.70 40.97
CA ASP A 304 1.76 -4.25 40.91
C ASP A 304 0.36 -3.98 40.31
N PRO A 305 -0.52 -3.23 41.01
CA PRO A 305 -1.88 -2.92 40.58
C PRO A 305 -1.97 -2.01 39.34
#